data_AF-A0A6A5AEI5-F1
#
_entry.id   AF-A0A6A5AEI5-F1
#
_cell.length_a   1.000
_cell.length_b   1.000
_cell.length_c   1.000
_cell.angle_alpha   90.00
_cell.angle_beta   90.00
_cell.angle_gamma   90.00
#
_symmetry.space_group_name_H-M   'P 1'
#
loop_
_entity.id
_entity.type
_entity.pdbx_description
1 polymer ?
#
loop_
_entity_poly.entity_id
_entity_poly.type
_entity_poly.pdbx_seq_one_letter_code
_entity_poly.pdbx_strand_id
1 'polypeptide(L)'
;FFNSIQSLQHQKSTRSIEELIGAVEAAFYELPMDTLSKTFITLQKVMQTSIEMLGSNNYKLPHMRKDATISDLALFNVECNLSAVEGALLHLESRLGEESHLEALVNSQEQVESSAE
;
A
#
# COMPACT_ATOMS: atom_id res chain seq x y z
N PHE A 1 3.86 -9.45 6.14
CA PHE A 1 4.26 -10.73 5.49
C PHE A 1 5.76 -10.96 5.54
N PHE A 2 6.60 -10.31 4.73
CA PHE A 2 8.06 -10.54 4.73
C PHE A 2 8.72 -10.35 6.11
N ASN A 3 8.38 -9.27 6.83
CA ASN A 3 8.87 -9.05 8.19
C ASN A 3 8.50 -10.18 9.16
N SER A 4 7.36 -10.83 8.96
CA SER A 4 6.92 -11.96 9.78
C SER A 4 7.76 -13.21 9.49
N ILE A 5 8.03 -13.49 8.20
CA ILE A 5 8.95 -14.56 7.78
C ILE A 5 10.34 -14.29 8.34
N GLN A 6 10.84 -13.07 8.17
CA GLN A 6 12.15 -12.67 8.69
C GLN A 6 12.22 -12.81 10.21
N SER A 7 11.17 -12.42 10.94
CA SER A 7 11.09 -12.59 12.39
C SER A 7 11.13 -14.06 12.84
N LEU A 8 10.58 -15.00 12.05
CA LEU A 8 10.68 -16.43 12.31
C LEU A 8 12.06 -16.97 11.95
N GLN A 9 12.60 -16.58 10.80
CA GLN A 9 13.94 -16.95 10.37
C GLN A 9 15.01 -16.51 11.38
N HIS A 10 14.89 -15.33 11.99
CA HIS A 10 15.83 -14.83 13.00
C HIS A 10 15.87 -15.66 14.29
N GLN A 11 14.87 -16.51 14.54
CA GLN A 11 14.86 -17.42 15.68
C GLN A 11 15.70 -18.68 15.42
N LYS A 12 16.15 -18.89 14.18
CA LYS A 12 16.98 -20.03 13.75
C LYS A 12 18.43 -19.56 13.59
N SER A 13 19.37 -20.30 14.19
CA SER A 13 20.80 -20.03 14.01
C SER A 13 21.27 -20.59 12.68
N THR A 14 21.76 -19.73 11.79
CA THR A 14 22.26 -20.09 10.46
C THR A 14 23.72 -19.64 10.31
N ARG A 15 24.61 -20.53 9.86
CA ARG A 15 26.05 -20.32 9.72
C ARG A 15 26.55 -20.47 8.28
N SER A 16 25.69 -20.88 7.35
CA SER A 16 25.94 -20.86 5.91
C SER A 16 24.76 -20.28 5.14
N ILE A 17 24.97 -20.03 3.84
CA ILE A 17 23.91 -19.55 2.94
C ILE A 17 22.83 -20.61 2.77
N GLU A 18 23.22 -21.89 2.67
CA GLU A 18 22.30 -23.02 2.51
C GLU A 18 21.40 -23.16 3.75
N GLU A 19 21.97 -23.02 4.95
CA GLU A 19 21.22 -23.01 6.19
C GLU A 19 20.25 -21.82 6.26
N LEU A 20 20.66 -20.65 5.77
CA LEU A 20 19.79 -19.46 5.70
C LEU A 20 18.62 -19.67 4.75
N ILE A 21 18.86 -20.20 3.55
CA ILE A 21 17.82 -20.51 2.57
C ILE A 21 16.80 -21.49 3.18
N GLY A 22 17.28 -22.60 3.75
CA GLY A 22 16.42 -23.58 4.40
C GLY A 22 15.62 -23.00 5.58
N ALA A 23 16.22 -22.08 6.35
CA ALA A 23 15.51 -21.39 7.44
C ALA A 23 14.40 -20.46 6.94
N VAL A 24 14.62 -19.74 5.82
CA VAL A 24 13.59 -18.89 5.19
C VAL A 24 12.46 -19.74 4.61
N GLU A 25 12.78 -20.82 3.90
CA GLU A 25 11.78 -21.75 3.35
C GLU A 25 10.92 -22.35 4.47
N ALA A 26 11.54 -22.86 5.53
CA ALA A 26 10.83 -23.39 6.68
C ALA A 26 9.97 -22.30 7.36
N ALA A 27 10.48 -21.08 7.53
CA ALA A 27 9.72 -19.97 8.09
C ALA A 27 8.50 -19.59 7.23
N PHE A 28 8.59 -19.74 5.89
CA PHE A 28 7.45 -19.53 5.00
C PHE A 28 6.34 -20.56 5.25
N TYR A 29 6.69 -21.85 5.36
CA TYR A 29 5.71 -22.91 5.64
C TYR A 29 5.16 -22.89 7.07
N GLU A 30 5.97 -22.46 8.03
CA GLU A 30 5.58 -22.34 9.45
C GLU A 30 4.68 -21.13 9.71
N LEU A 31 4.70 -20.11 8.83
CA LEU A 31 3.95 -18.89 9.05
C LEU A 31 2.43 -19.17 9.03
N PRO A 32 1.67 -18.81 10.09
CA PRO A 32 0.24 -19.05 10.12
C PRO A 32 -0.49 -18.29 9.01
N MET A 33 -1.43 -18.95 8.33
CA MET A 33 -2.29 -18.34 7.31
C MET A 33 -3.00 -17.08 7.81
N ASP A 34 -3.43 -17.07 9.07
CA ASP A 34 -4.03 -15.89 9.70
C ASP A 34 -3.13 -14.65 9.65
N THR A 35 -1.81 -14.83 9.72
CA THR A 35 -0.86 -13.71 9.61
C THR A 35 -0.88 -13.12 8.21
N LEU A 36 -1.00 -13.97 7.19
CA LEU A 36 -1.15 -13.53 5.80
C LEU A 36 -2.50 -12.83 5.61
N SER A 37 -3.60 -13.43 6.06
CA SER A 37 -4.95 -12.85 5.97
C SER A 37 -5.02 -11.48 6.66
N LYS A 38 -4.47 -11.37 7.88
CA LYS A 38 -4.36 -10.08 8.58
C LYS A 38 -3.52 -9.06 7.82
N THR A 39 -2.51 -9.49 7.07
CA THR A 39 -1.69 -8.60 6.23
C THR A 39 -2.53 -8.07 5.05
N PHE A 40 -3.29 -8.93 4.37
CA PHE A 40 -4.18 -8.52 3.29
C PHE A 40 -5.27 -7.55 3.76
N ILE A 41 -5.90 -7.82 4.91
CA ILE A 41 -6.90 -6.91 5.49
C ILE A 41 -6.27 -5.54 5.82
N THR A 42 -5.04 -5.51 6.36
CA THR A 42 -4.31 -4.25 6.56
C THR A 42 -4.12 -3.51 5.25
N LEU A 43 -3.70 -4.21 4.18
CA LEU A 43 -3.49 -3.60 2.87
C LEU A 43 -4.77 -2.99 2.31
N GLN A 44 -5.88 -3.73 2.38
CA GLN A 44 -7.19 -3.21 1.98
C GLN A 44 -7.56 -1.96 2.78
N LYS A 45 -7.28 -1.94 4.10
CA LYS A 45 -7.53 -0.76 4.94
C LYS A 45 -6.65 0.43 4.58
N VAL A 46 -5.37 0.20 4.28
CA VAL A 46 -4.45 1.23 3.76
C VAL A 46 -5.01 1.84 2.49
N MET A 47 -5.43 1.02 1.52
CA MET A 47 -6.03 1.50 0.26
C MET A 47 -7.29 2.34 0.51
N GLN A 48 -8.20 1.83 1.35
CA GLN A 48 -9.44 2.52 1.69
C GLN A 48 -9.17 3.86 2.41
N THR A 49 -8.21 3.91 3.34
CA THR A 49 -7.82 5.16 4.00
C THR A 49 -7.10 6.13 3.05
N SER A 50 -6.28 5.64 2.11
CA SER A 50 -5.69 6.49 1.08
C SER A 50 -6.77 7.14 0.19
N ILE A 51 -7.82 6.39 -0.17
CA ILE A 51 -8.95 6.93 -0.93
C ILE A 51 -9.68 8.02 -0.12
N GLU A 52 -9.98 7.76 1.15
CA GLU A 52 -10.59 8.75 2.06
C GLU A 52 -9.75 10.03 2.19
N MET A 53 -8.42 9.91 2.05
CA MET A 53 -7.46 11.01 2.10
C MET A 53 -7.08 11.55 0.72
N LEU A 54 -7.93 11.35 -0.30
CA LEU A 54 -7.77 11.88 -1.66
C LEU A 54 -6.43 11.48 -2.32
N GLY A 55 -5.96 10.27 -2.04
CA GLY A 55 -4.71 9.71 -2.54
C GLY A 55 -3.47 10.04 -1.72
N SER A 56 -3.60 10.79 -0.62
CA SER A 56 -2.49 11.06 0.30
C SER A 56 -2.09 9.81 1.09
N ASN A 57 -0.82 9.74 1.50
CA ASN A 57 -0.29 8.72 2.41
C ASN A 57 -0.05 9.26 3.84
N ASN A 58 -0.30 10.55 4.07
CA ASN A 58 -0.04 11.19 5.34
C ASN A 58 -1.23 11.00 6.29
N TYR A 59 -1.42 9.76 6.74
CA TYR A 59 -2.46 9.40 7.68
C TYR A 59 -1.95 8.40 8.73
N LYS A 60 -2.62 8.39 9.88
CA LYS A 60 -2.42 7.34 10.87
C LYS A 60 -3.36 6.19 10.56
N LEU A 61 -2.81 5.02 10.25
CA LEU A 61 -3.62 3.84 9.97
C LEU A 61 -4.43 3.43 11.21
N PRO A 62 -5.77 3.36 11.13
CA PRO A 62 -6.60 2.97 12.26
C PRO A 62 -6.42 1.48 12.60
N HIS A 63 -6.39 1.18 13.90
CA HIS A 63 -6.23 -0.19 14.39
C HIS A 63 -7.56 -0.95 14.35
N MET A 64 -7.67 -1.93 13.44
CA MET A 64 -8.92 -2.66 13.18
C MET A 64 -9.32 -3.73 14.22
N ARG A 65 -8.44 -4.05 15.19
CA ARG A 65 -8.68 -5.10 16.19
C ARG A 65 -9.09 -6.45 15.58
N LYS A 66 -8.46 -6.81 14.46
CA LYS A 66 -8.82 -7.94 13.58
C LYS A 66 -9.15 -9.23 14.33
N ASP A 67 -8.32 -9.60 15.31
CA ASP A 67 -8.51 -10.80 16.14
C ASP A 67 -9.80 -10.84 16.95
N ALA A 68 -10.33 -9.68 17.33
CA ALA A 68 -11.53 -9.59 18.16
C ALA A 68 -12.81 -9.34 17.33
N THR A 69 -12.68 -8.84 16.10
CA THR A 69 -13.80 -8.31 15.32
C THR A 69 -14.11 -9.11 14.05
N ILE A 70 -13.19 -9.94 13.59
CA ILE A 70 -13.31 -10.66 12.31
C ILE A 70 -13.35 -12.16 12.59
N SER A 71 -14.49 -12.78 12.32
CA SER A 71 -14.70 -14.22 12.54
C SER A 71 -13.96 -15.09 11.54
N ASP A 72 -13.89 -14.65 10.27
CA ASP A 72 -13.15 -15.32 9.20
C ASP A 72 -12.23 -14.31 8.52
N LEU A 73 -10.94 -14.40 8.83
CA LEU A 73 -9.93 -13.49 8.28
C LEU A 73 -9.69 -13.71 6.78
N ALA A 74 -9.93 -14.92 6.26
CA ALA A 74 -9.67 -15.24 4.86
C ALA A 74 -10.77 -14.70 3.93
N LEU A 75 -11.99 -14.56 4.44
CA LEU A 75 -13.14 -14.07 3.66
C LEU A 75 -13.48 -12.59 3.92
N PHE A 76 -12.85 -11.95 4.89
CA PHE A 76 -13.13 -10.56 5.23
C PHE A 76 -12.60 -9.58 4.19
N ASN A 77 -13.44 -8.64 3.77
CA ASN A 77 -13.07 -7.53 2.91
C ASN A 77 -13.40 -6.19 3.57
N VAL A 78 -12.49 -5.24 3.48
CA VAL A 78 -12.73 -3.85 3.94
C VAL A 78 -13.67 -3.17 2.94
N GLU A 79 -14.82 -2.70 3.44
CA GLU A 79 -15.74 -1.91 2.64
C GLU A 79 -15.21 -0.49 2.43
N CYS A 80 -15.35 0.01 1.21
CA CYS A 80 -15.02 1.38 0.84
C CYS A 80 -16.32 2.16 0.58
N ASN A 81 -16.43 3.34 1.16
CA ASN A 81 -17.61 4.18 0.96
C ASN A 81 -17.60 4.78 -0.45
N LEU A 82 -18.71 4.64 -1.17
CA LEU A 82 -18.85 5.19 -2.52
C LEU A 82 -18.60 6.70 -2.58
N SER A 83 -19.07 7.46 -1.59
CA SER A 83 -18.85 8.92 -1.56
C SER A 83 -17.37 9.27 -1.41
N ALA A 84 -16.59 8.46 -0.71
CA ALA A 84 -15.15 8.65 -0.58
C ALA A 84 -14.44 8.37 -1.91
N VAL A 85 -14.88 7.33 -2.64
CA VAL A 85 -14.37 7.02 -3.97
C VAL A 85 -14.69 8.15 -4.95
N GLU A 86 -15.94 8.61 -5.00
CA GLU A 86 -16.37 9.71 -5.86
C GLU A 86 -15.57 10.98 -5.57
N GLY A 87 -15.42 11.35 -4.29
CA GLY A 87 -14.62 12.51 -3.90
C GLY A 87 -13.14 12.39 -4.32
N ALA A 88 -12.54 11.20 -4.15
CA ALA A 88 -11.17 10.95 -4.57
C ALA A 88 -10.99 11.02 -6.09
N LEU A 89 -11.95 10.50 -6.86
CA LEU A 89 -11.94 10.56 -8.32
C LEU A 89 -12.04 12.01 -8.82
N LEU A 90 -12.99 12.78 -8.29
CA LEU A 90 -13.13 14.19 -8.65
C LEU A 90 -11.85 14.99 -8.35
N HIS A 91 -11.22 14.74 -7.20
CA HIS A 91 -9.97 15.38 -6.84
C HIS A 91 -8.82 14.97 -7.78
N LEU A 92 -8.74 13.69 -8.14
CA LEU A 92 -7.74 13.19 -9.09
C LEU A 92 -7.91 13.82 -10.47
N GLU A 93 -9.14 13.91 -10.98
CA GLU A 93 -9.45 14.54 -12.27
C GLU A 93 -9.07 16.03 -12.27
N SER A 94 -9.39 16.77 -11.20
CA SER A 94 -8.98 18.17 -11.05
C SER A 94 -7.47 18.33 -11.10
N ARG A 95 -6.75 17.51 -10.32
CA ARG A 95 -5.28 17.54 -10.28
C ARG A 95 -4.65 17.26 -11.63
N LEU A 96 -5.13 16.24 -12.34
CA LEU A 96 -4.62 15.91 -13.68
C LEU A 96 -4.89 17.04 -14.68
N GLY A 97 -6.04 17.71 -14.57
CA GLY A 97 -6.36 18.89 -15.37
C GLY A 97 -5.42 20.07 -15.10
N GLU A 98 -5.12 20.33 -13.82
CA GLU A 98 -4.15 21.35 -13.40
C GLU A 98 -2.74 21.02 -13.92
N GLU A 99 -2.26 19.80 -13.71
CA GLU A 99 -0.96 19.32 -14.18
C GLU A 99 -0.83 19.49 -15.70
N SER A 100 -1.85 19.08 -16.47
CA SER A 100 -1.88 19.25 -17.94
C SER A 100 -1.82 20.72 -18.36
N HIS A 101 -2.52 21.60 -17.65
CA HIS A 101 -2.51 23.03 -17.93
C HIS A 101 -1.14 23.67 -17.63
N LEU A 102 -0.52 23.29 -16.51
CA LEU A 102 0.83 23.72 -16.14
C LEU A 102 1.88 23.26 -17.17
N GLU A 103 1.81 22.00 -17.62
CA GLU A 103 2.69 21.49 -18.67
C GLU A 103 2.58 22.30 -19.97
N ALA A 104 1.35 22.66 -20.38
CA ALA A 104 1.13 23.49 -21.56
C ALA A 104 1.76 24.88 -21.43
N LEU A 105 1.66 25.50 -20.25
CA LEU A 105 2.29 26.81 -19.99
C LEU A 105 3.81 26.72 -20.06
N VAL A 106 4.43 25.72 -19.43
CA VAL A 106 5.89 25.52 -19.45
C VAL A 106 6.39 25.32 -20.88
N ASN A 107 5.74 24.43 -21.64
CA ASN A 107 6.11 24.16 -23.04
C ASN A 107 5.99 25.41 -23.92
N SER A 108 5.01 26.28 -23.65
CA SER A 108 4.86 27.54 -24.40
C SER A 108 5.95 28.56 -24.07
N GLN A 109 6.48 28.57 -22.85
CA GLN A 109 7.58 29.46 -22.44
C GLN A 109 8.92 29.02 -23.03
N GLU A 110 9.20 27.71 -23.06
CA GLU A 110 10.43 27.17 -23.67
C GLU A 110 10.51 27.46 -25.18
N GLN A 111 9.38 27.41 -25.90
CA GLN A 111 9.33 27.76 -27.33
C GLN A 111 9.62 29.26 -27.59
N VAL A 112 9.21 30.12 -26.66
CA VAL A 112 9.46 31.57 -26.75
C VAL A 112 10.93 31.89 -26.47
N GLU A 113 11.54 31.22 -25.49
CA GLU A 113 12.97 31.39 -25.18
C GLU A 113 13.88 30.83 -26.30
N SER A 114 13.54 29.68 -26.89
CA SER A 114 14.28 29.10 -28.03
C SER A 114 14.20 29.91 -29.33
N SER A 115 13.20 30.79 -29.49
CA SER A 115 13.06 31.64 -30.68
C SER A 115 13.73 33.00 -30.54
N ALA A 116 14.28 33.31 -29.35
CA ALA A 116 14.94 34.58 -29.03
C ALA A 116 16.49 34.50 -29.06
N GLU A 117 17.06 33.30 -29.22
CA GLU A 117 18.47 33.06 -29.59
C GLU A 117 18.65 32.92 -31.11
#